data_AF-A0A2Z6NI65-F1
#
_entry.id   AF-A0A2Z6NI65-F1
#
_cell.length_a   1.000
_cell.length_b   1.000
_cell.length_c   1.000
_cell.angle_alpha   90.00
_cell.angle_beta   90.00
_cell.angle_gamma   90.00
#
_symmetry.space_group_name_H-M   'P 1'
#
loop_
_entity.id
_entity.type
_entity.pdbx_description
1 polymer ?
#
loop_
_entity_poly.entity_id
_entity_poly.type
_entity_poly.pdbx_seq_one_letter_code
_entity_poly.pdbx_strand_id
1 'polypeptide(L)'
;MGVGWQPDLEKGYFVRGAYQLLTSHDSVSTDVAEELIWHTQVPLKVSIFAWRLLRDRLPTKANLVTRGIISSEAHYCVSGCGVVESAQHLFLS
;
A
#
# COMPACT_ATOMS: atom_id res chain seq x y z
N MET A 1 -11.19 0.79 23.38
CA MET A 1 -11.32 2.18 22.89
C MET A 1 -11.98 2.13 21.53
N GLY A 2 -13.28 2.40 21.46
CA GLY A 2 -14.02 2.42 20.20
C GLY A 2 -13.91 3.80 19.57
N VAL A 3 -13.51 3.87 18.30
CA VAL A 3 -13.66 5.07 17.48
C VAL A 3 -15.15 5.26 17.19
N GLY A 4 -15.79 6.16 17.93
CA GLY A 4 -17.15 6.57 17.68
C GLY A 4 -17.19 7.49 16.47
N TRP A 5 -17.94 7.12 15.44
CA TRP A 5 -18.33 8.04 14.38
C TRP A 5 -19.28 9.07 15.01
N GLN A 6 -18.77 10.25 15.38
CA GLN A 6 -19.63 11.37 15.76
C GLN A 6 -20.04 12.14 14.50
N PRO A 7 -21.33 12.14 14.12
CA PRO A 7 -21.84 13.12 13.18
C PRO A 7 -21.71 14.51 13.80
N ASP A 8 -21.09 15.43 13.07
CA ASP A 8 -21.30 16.85 13.31
C ASP A 8 -22.79 17.14 13.03
N LEU A 9 -23.56 17.35 14.11
CA LEU A 9 -25.01 17.53 14.08
C LEU A 9 -25.44 18.84 13.40
N GLU A 10 -24.53 19.80 13.17
CA GLU A 10 -24.88 21.08 12.56
C GLU A 10 -24.72 21.11 11.04
N LYS A 11 -23.82 20.30 10.46
CA LYS A 11 -23.51 20.35 9.02
C LYS A 11 -23.89 19.10 8.24
N GLY A 12 -24.17 17.98 8.88
CA GLY A 12 -24.50 16.74 8.19
C GLY A 12 -23.33 16.15 7.39
N TYR A 13 -23.50 14.92 6.90
CA TYR A 13 -22.46 14.22 6.14
C TYR A 13 -22.53 14.60 4.66
N PHE A 14 -21.55 15.36 4.19
CA PHE A 14 -21.38 15.60 2.75
C PHE A 14 -20.41 14.59 2.16
N VAL A 15 -20.87 13.82 1.16
CA VAL A 15 -20.03 12.94 0.34
C VAL A 15 -18.78 13.67 -0.17
N ARG A 16 -18.94 14.95 -0.54
CA ARG A 16 -17.85 15.83 -0.99
C ARG A 16 -16.80 16.08 0.10
N GLY A 17 -17.22 16.30 1.35
CA GLY A 17 -16.32 16.54 2.47
C GLY A 17 -15.53 15.27 2.84
N ALA A 18 -16.21 14.12 2.89
CA ALA A 18 -15.56 12.83 3.08
C ALA A 18 -14.55 12.53 1.96
N TYR A 19 -14.94 12.76 0.71
CA TYR A 19 -14.05 12.57 -0.45
C TYR A 19 -12.81 13.46 -0.38
N GLN A 20 -12.97 14.76 -0.08
CA GLN A 20 -11.86 15.70 0.07
C GLN A 20 -10.91 15.34 1.20
N LEU A 21 -11.43 14.84 2.33
CA LEU A 21 -10.63 14.43 3.49
C LEU A 21 -9.83 13.15 3.17
N LEU A 22 -10.39 12.25 2.37
CA LEU A 22 -9.70 11.04 1.91
C LEU A 22 -8.63 11.33 0.85
N THR A 23 -8.84 12.33 -0.01
CA THR A 23 -7.88 12.68 -1.09
C THR A 23 -6.79 13.65 -0.64
N SER A 24 -6.98 14.42 0.44
CA SER A 24 -5.97 15.36 0.93
C SER A 24 -4.74 14.70 1.54
N HIS A 25 -4.84 13.42 1.93
CA HIS A 25 -3.77 12.70 2.63
C HIS A 25 -2.89 11.83 1.69
N ASP A 26 -3.20 11.77 0.38
CA ASP A 26 -2.61 10.78 -0.53
C ASP A 26 -1.46 11.32 -1.44
N SER A 27 -1.13 12.62 -1.42
CA SER A 27 -0.39 13.20 -2.57
C SER A 27 0.69 14.25 -2.24
N VAL A 28 1.83 13.85 -1.65
CA VAL A 28 2.99 14.77 -1.62
C VAL A 28 4.33 14.17 -2.08
N SER A 29 4.52 12.84 -2.19
CA SER A 29 5.82 12.26 -2.58
C SER A 29 5.84 11.34 -3.80
N THR A 30 4.72 11.12 -4.49
CA THR A 30 4.57 10.03 -5.48
C THR A 30 4.54 10.50 -6.94
N ASP A 31 4.46 11.81 -7.19
CA ASP A 31 4.09 12.37 -8.51
C ASP A 31 5.08 12.00 -9.63
N VAL A 32 6.39 12.19 -9.41
CA VAL A 32 7.43 11.86 -10.40
C VAL A 32 7.52 10.35 -10.65
N ALA A 33 7.36 9.53 -9.60
CA ALA A 33 7.37 8.09 -9.74
C ALA A 33 6.13 7.60 -10.50
N GLU A 34 4.97 8.21 -10.27
CA GLU A 34 3.74 7.87 -10.99
C GLU A 34 3.85 8.20 -12.48
N GLU A 35 4.44 9.34 -12.86
CA GLU A 35 4.67 9.68 -14.27
C GLU A 35 5.55 8.64 -14.99
N LEU A 36 6.65 8.21 -14.34
CA LEU A 36 7.56 7.21 -14.90
C LEU A 36 6.94 5.82 -14.99
N ILE A 37 6.14 5.42 -13.99
CA ILE A 37 5.48 4.10 -13.97
C ILE A 37 4.48 3.96 -15.10
N TRP A 38 3.70 5.01 -15.36
CA TRP A 38 2.61 4.99 -16.34
C TRP A 38 3.03 5.50 -17.73
N HIS A 39 4.33 5.72 -17.95
CA HIS A 39 4.86 6.15 -19.23
C HIS A 39 4.50 5.17 -20.35
N THR A 40 4.11 5.68 -21.52
CA THR A 40 3.54 4.89 -22.63
C THR A 40 4.48 3.82 -23.19
N GLN A 41 5.80 4.02 -23.04
CA GLN A 41 6.81 3.06 -23.47
C GLN A 41 7.04 1.92 -22.46
N VAL A 42 6.48 2.01 -21.25
CA VAL A 42 6.58 0.97 -20.24
C VAL A 42 5.45 -0.04 -20.46
N PRO A 43 5.74 -1.33 -20.64
CA PRO A 43 4.69 -2.34 -20.75
C PRO A 43 3.82 -2.37 -19.49
N LEU A 44 2.50 -2.47 -19.66
CA LEU A 44 1.53 -2.40 -18.56
C LEU A 44 1.81 -3.37 -17.39
N LYS A 45 2.34 -4.57 -17.69
CA LYS A 45 2.73 -5.54 -16.64
C LYS A 45 3.81 -4.98 -15.71
N VAL A 46 4.77 -4.25 -16.27
CA VAL A 46 5.86 -3.60 -15.51
C VAL A 46 5.28 -2.45 -14.69
N SER A 47 4.41 -1.63 -15.28
CA SER A 47 3.75 -0.53 -14.57
C SER A 47 2.95 -1.02 -13.36
N ILE A 48 2.12 -2.06 -13.54
CA ILE A 48 1.34 -2.66 -12.45
C ILE A 48 2.25 -3.22 -11.37
N PHE A 49 3.34 -3.90 -11.76
CA PHE A 49 4.30 -4.44 -10.80
C PHE A 49 4.98 -3.33 -9.99
N ALA A 50 5.51 -2.30 -10.64
CA ALA A 50 6.17 -1.18 -9.99
C ALA A 50 5.21 -0.42 -9.06
N TRP A 51 3.99 -0.15 -9.51
CA TRP A 51 2.95 0.48 -8.69
C TRP A 51 2.61 -0.33 -7.43
N ARG A 52 2.50 -1.66 -7.57
CA ARG A 52 2.30 -2.56 -6.42
C ARG A 52 3.51 -2.61 -5.51
N LEU A 53 4.73 -2.58 -6.05
CA LEU A 53 5.97 -2.59 -5.28
C LEU A 53 6.08 -1.34 -4.41
N LEU A 54 5.90 -0.15 -5.01
CA LEU A 54 6.03 1.13 -4.29
C LEU A 54 4.98 1.34 -3.21
N ARG A 55 3.79 0.75 -3.38
CA ARG A 55 2.72 0.83 -2.37
C ARG A 55 2.74 -0.32 -1.36
N ASP A 56 3.78 -1.15 -1.37
CA ASP A 56 3.91 -2.38 -0.56
C ASP A 56 2.67 -3.28 -0.64
N ARG A 57 2.21 -3.53 -1.87
CA ARG A 57 1.01 -4.33 -2.18
C ARG A 57 1.32 -5.65 -2.86
N LEU A 58 2.59 -6.02 -2.98
CA LEU A 58 3.00 -7.34 -3.46
C LEU A 58 2.67 -8.42 -2.42
N PRO A 59 2.38 -9.66 -2.83
CA PRO A 59 2.07 -10.77 -1.93
C PRO A 59 3.34 -11.35 -1.27
N THR A 60 4.13 -10.50 -0.60
CA THR A 60 5.25 -10.91 0.24
C THR A 60 4.72 -11.56 1.51
N LYS A 61 5.47 -12.47 2.15
CA LYS A 61 5.00 -13.08 3.42
C LYS A 61 4.73 -12.03 4.50
N ALA A 62 5.51 -10.94 4.56
CA ALA A 62 5.22 -9.82 5.46
C ALA A 62 3.81 -9.25 5.23
N ASN A 63 3.44 -8.95 3.98
CA ASN A 63 2.11 -8.42 3.65
C ASN A 63 0.99 -9.43 3.87
N LEU A 64 1.26 -10.73 3.66
CA LEU A 64 0.29 -11.78 3.94
C LEU A 64 0.03 -11.94 5.44
N VAL A 65 1.05 -11.82 6.29
CA VAL A 65 0.92 -11.81 7.75
C VAL A 65 0.12 -10.60 8.23
N THR A 66 0.45 -9.39 7.74
CA THR A 66 -0.31 -8.17 8.10
C THR A 66 -1.78 -8.27 7.75
N ARG A 67 -2.12 -9.03 6.69
CA ARG A 67 -3.51 -9.30 6.28
C ARG A 67 -4.15 -10.49 6.98
N GLY A 68 -3.43 -11.21 7.84
CA GLY A 68 -3.92 -12.40 8.52
C GLY A 68 -4.16 -13.59 7.60
N ILE A 69 -3.54 -13.62 6.41
CA ILE A 69 -3.69 -14.72 5.44
C ILE A 69 -2.83 -15.92 5.85
N ILE A 70 -1.65 -15.67 6.44
CA ILE A 70 -0.74 -16.71 6.93
C ILE A 70 -0.36 -16.44 8.38
N SER A 71 0.13 -17.48 9.06
CA SER A 71 0.58 -17.39 10.45
C SER A 71 1.75 -16.43 10.62
N SER A 72 1.82 -15.76 11.77
CA SER A 72 2.89 -14.80 12.06
C SER A 72 4.27 -15.46 11.97
N GLU A 73 4.40 -16.73 12.31
CA GLU A 73 5.67 -17.47 12.31
C GLU A 73 6.16 -17.80 10.88
N ALA A 74 5.32 -17.62 9.87
CA ALA A 74 5.62 -17.92 8.48
C ALA A 74 6.19 -16.73 7.70
N HIS A 75 6.66 -15.65 8.36
CA HIS A 75 7.11 -14.42 7.69
C HIS A 75 8.52 -14.47 7.10
N TYR A 76 9.31 -15.50 7.37
CA TYR A 76 10.71 -15.56 6.96
C TYR A 76 10.89 -15.82 5.46
N CYS A 77 11.95 -15.23 4.91
CA CYS A 77 12.33 -15.30 3.49
C CYS A 77 12.44 -16.74 2.98
N VAL A 78 11.88 -16.97 1.79
CA VAL A 78 11.95 -18.28 1.11
C VAL A 78 13.36 -18.78 0.85
N SER A 79 14.36 -17.89 0.76
CA SER A 79 15.77 -18.29 0.58
C SER A 79 16.41 -18.88 1.85
N GLY A 80 15.74 -18.77 3.00
CA GLY A 80 16.25 -19.30 4.27
C GLY A 80 17.30 -18.43 4.96
N CYS A 81 17.47 -17.16 4.54
CA CYS A 81 18.42 -16.22 5.16
C CYS A 81 18.04 -15.77 6.59
N GLY A 82 16.89 -16.18 7.11
CA GLY A 82 16.40 -15.82 8.45
C GLY A 82 15.82 -14.41 8.57
N VAL A 83 15.76 -13.63 7.48
CA VAL A 83 15.17 -12.29 7.46
C VAL A 83 13.69 -12.36 7.08
N VAL A 84 12.88 -11.40 7.51
CA VAL A 84 11.49 -11.22 7.07
C VAL A 84 11.43 -11.05 5.54
N GLU A 85 10.51 -11.75 4.88
CA GLU A 85 10.26 -11.57 3.46
C GLU A 85 9.46 -10.29 3.20
N SER A 86 10.17 -9.17 3.10
CA SER A 86 9.61 -7.88 2.67
C SER A 86 9.94 -7.59 1.20
N ALA A 87 9.26 -6.60 0.62
CA ALA A 87 9.58 -6.14 -0.74
C ALA A 87 11.01 -5.59 -0.84
N GLN A 88 11.49 -4.87 0.18
CA GLN A 88 12.85 -4.37 0.22
C GLN A 88 13.86 -5.52 0.28
N HIS A 89 13.57 -6.56 1.07
CA HIS A 89 14.44 -7.72 1.17
C HIS A 89 14.52 -8.51 -0.14
N LEU A 90 13.39 -8.66 -0.85
CA LEU A 90 13.33 -9.44 -2.08
C LEU A 90 13.96 -8.74 -3.30
N PHE A 91 13.92 -7.41 -3.35
CA PHE A 91 14.27 -6.67 -4.58
C PHE A 91 15.44 -5.69 -4.43
N LEU A 92 15.85 -5.34 -3.20
CA LEU A 92 16.83 -4.26 -2.95
C LEU A 92 17.96 -4.64 -1.98
N SER A 93 18.01 -5.89 -1.51
CA SER A 93 19.02 -6.40 -0.57
C SER A 93 20.09 -7.25 -1.25
#